data_AF-A0A0P7B4B1-F1
#
_entry.id   AF-A0A0P7B4B1-F1
#
_cell.length_a   1.000
_cell.length_b   1.000
_cell.length_c   1.000
_cell.angle_alpha   90.00
_cell.angle_beta   90.00
_cell.angle_gamma   90.00
#
_symmetry.space_group_name_H-M   'P 1'
#
loop_
_entity.id
_entity.type
_entity.pdbx_description
1 polymer ?
#
loop_
_entity_poly.entity_id
_entity_poly.type
_entity_poly.pdbx_seq_one_letter_code
_entity_poly.pdbx_strand_id
1 'polypeptide(L)'
;MLALSTHTNVFGMSLPLVHAENMNKDNWEEGHTRVADDRLKSAEALSQVIFYERLRHFTWAWFTLIMSTGGIALLLHGTPHRFRGLDVIGNIFFVLTVVLFLLLLAGMTFRFTKSHSALRASLMHPTESLFFPCFLLSIATILANTASYGVPSTGPWLPVALRVCFWLYTALSTISAVVQFFVLFNGARLPIHSMTPAWILPIFPAMLTGTLAATIMPSQPPDQSLPMLVAGVTYQGLGWIVASLIYPLYLGRLMQDGLPAPAMRPGMFIAVGPAGYTAVSIIGMARAIPSEYGYFATFPLAAQVYGGTLGRLR
;
A
#
# COMPACT_ATOMS: atom_id res chain seq x y z
N MET A 1 -53.01 -37.99 -15.49
CA MET A 1 -52.01 -38.39 -16.51
C MET A 1 -50.68 -37.79 -16.07
N LEU A 2 -49.94 -38.47 -15.17
CA LEU A 2 -48.88 -39.46 -15.49
C LEU A 2 -47.70 -38.79 -16.22
N ALA A 3 -46.42 -38.84 -15.81
CA ALA A 3 -45.76 -39.49 -14.67
C ALA A 3 -44.27 -39.05 -14.61
N LEU A 4 -43.70 -39.01 -13.40
CA LEU A 4 -42.39 -39.56 -12.93
C LEU A 4 -41.09 -39.29 -13.74
N SER A 5 -40.10 -38.60 -13.16
CA SER A 5 -39.01 -39.10 -12.27
C SER A 5 -37.82 -39.69 -13.03
N THR A 6 -36.62 -39.12 -12.82
CA THR A 6 -35.43 -39.86 -12.34
C THR A 6 -34.30 -38.89 -11.96
N HIS A 7 -33.79 -39.05 -10.74
CA HIS A 7 -32.51 -38.55 -10.25
C HIS A 7 -31.33 -39.22 -10.96
N THR A 8 -30.23 -38.49 -11.21
CA THR A 8 -28.89 -39.07 -11.29
C THR A 8 -27.84 -38.16 -10.66
N ASN A 9 -27.25 -38.67 -9.58
CA ASN A 9 -26.07 -38.15 -8.89
C ASN A 9 -24.87 -38.07 -9.83
N VAL A 10 -24.16 -36.95 -9.84
CA VAL A 10 -22.83 -36.80 -10.46
C VAL A 10 -21.82 -36.50 -9.36
N PHE A 11 -21.34 -37.55 -8.69
CA PHE A 11 -20.10 -37.58 -7.90
C PHE A 11 -19.59 -39.02 -7.87
N GLY A 12 -18.85 -39.41 -8.92
CA GLY A 12 -18.13 -40.68 -8.98
C GLY A 12 -16.66 -40.45 -8.65
N MET A 13 -16.30 -40.56 -7.36
CA MET A 13 -14.91 -40.58 -6.92
C MET A 13 -14.48 -42.06 -6.83
N SER A 14 -13.83 -42.55 -7.88
CA SER A 14 -13.25 -43.90 -7.91
C SER A 14 -11.97 -43.93 -7.07
N LEU A 15 -12.01 -44.60 -5.92
CA LEU A 15 -10.82 -44.98 -5.16
C LEU A 15 -9.94 -45.95 -5.98
N PRO A 16 -8.60 -45.83 -5.94
CA PRO A 16 -7.74 -46.87 -6.49
C PRO A 16 -7.74 -48.10 -5.56
N LEU A 17 -8.08 -49.26 -6.13
CA LEU A 17 -7.91 -50.57 -5.51
C LEU A 17 -6.41 -50.85 -5.33
N VAL A 18 -5.94 -50.80 -4.08
CA VAL A 18 -4.60 -51.30 -3.72
C VAL A 18 -4.63 -52.81 -3.80
N HIS A 19 -3.85 -53.37 -4.72
CA HIS A 19 -3.54 -54.80 -4.80
C HIS A 19 -2.89 -55.26 -3.49
N ALA A 20 -3.55 -56.17 -2.79
CA ALA A 20 -2.99 -56.89 -1.67
C ALA A 20 -2.10 -58.02 -2.20
N GLU A 21 -0.80 -57.78 -2.30
CA GLU A 21 0.19 -58.81 -2.63
C GLU A 21 1.24 -58.91 -1.52
N ASN A 22 1.35 -60.11 -0.95
CA ASN A 22 2.36 -60.60 -0.01
C ASN A 22 2.25 -60.19 1.49
N MET A 23 1.22 -60.71 2.17
CA MET A 23 1.26 -60.99 3.62
C MET A 23 2.13 -62.22 3.91
N ASN A 24 3.46 -62.08 3.91
CA ASN A 24 4.31 -63.04 4.64
C ASN A 24 5.69 -62.44 4.94
N LYS A 25 5.72 -61.56 5.93
CA LYS A 25 6.86 -61.16 6.78
C LYS A 25 6.33 -60.06 7.68
N ASP A 26 5.85 -60.44 8.85
CA ASP A 26 5.34 -59.51 9.85
C ASP A 26 6.49 -58.73 10.49
N ASN A 27 6.99 -57.72 9.78
CA ASN A 27 7.84 -56.67 10.34
C ASN A 27 6.95 -55.67 11.11
N TRP A 28 6.43 -56.09 12.27
CA TRP A 28 5.58 -55.25 13.14
C TRP A 28 6.26 -53.93 13.55
N GLU A 29 7.60 -53.89 13.56
CA GLU A 29 8.38 -52.68 13.84
C GLU A 29 8.36 -51.65 12.70
N GLU A 30 8.28 -52.07 11.43
CA GLU A 30 8.25 -51.18 10.26
C GLU A 30 6.82 -50.72 9.88
N GLY A 31 5.80 -51.47 10.29
CA GLY A 31 4.40 -51.12 10.04
C GLY A 31 3.94 -49.88 10.80
N HIS A 32 4.38 -49.71 12.05
CA HIS A 32 4.07 -48.53 12.86
C HIS A 32 4.76 -47.27 12.33
N THR A 33 5.98 -47.38 11.80
CA THR A 33 6.72 -46.25 11.23
C THR A 33 6.17 -45.82 9.86
N ARG A 34 5.80 -46.75 8.97
CA ARG A 34 5.17 -46.40 7.67
C ARG A 34 3.82 -45.69 7.83
N VAL A 35 2.98 -46.16 8.75
CA VAL A 35 1.67 -45.52 9.00
C VAL A 35 1.84 -44.14 9.66
N ALA A 36 2.85 -43.96 10.51
CA ALA A 36 3.19 -42.64 11.06
C ALA A 36 3.74 -41.69 9.98
N ASP A 37 4.64 -42.18 9.12
CA ASP A 37 5.21 -41.41 8.00
C ASP A 37 4.16 -41.00 6.97
N ASP A 38 3.21 -41.87 6.63
CA ASP A 38 2.13 -41.53 5.69
C ASP A 38 1.14 -40.53 6.30
N ARG A 39 0.91 -40.58 7.63
CA ARG A 39 0.11 -39.56 8.33
C ARG A 39 0.84 -38.22 8.39
N LEU A 40 2.15 -38.21 8.63
CA LEU A 40 2.98 -37.00 8.62
C LEU A 40 3.01 -36.36 7.23
N LYS A 41 3.24 -37.15 6.17
CA LYS A 41 3.20 -36.68 4.78
C LYS A 41 1.82 -36.15 4.40
N SER A 42 0.75 -36.81 4.83
CA SER A 42 -0.63 -36.35 4.58
C SER A 42 -0.94 -35.05 5.32
N ALA A 43 -0.50 -34.92 6.58
CA ALA A 43 -0.67 -33.70 7.38
C ALA A 43 0.16 -32.54 6.84
N GLU A 44 1.39 -32.79 6.39
CA GLU A 44 2.23 -31.80 5.71
C GLU A 44 1.63 -31.37 4.37
N ALA A 45 1.14 -32.31 3.56
CA ALA A 45 0.46 -32.00 2.30
C ALA A 45 -0.82 -31.19 2.52
N LEU A 46 -1.65 -31.57 3.50
CA LEU A 46 -2.83 -30.80 3.91
C LEU A 46 -2.45 -29.40 4.40
N SER A 47 -1.41 -29.28 5.24
CA SER A 47 -0.90 -27.99 5.72
C SER A 47 -0.40 -27.10 4.58
N GLN A 48 0.33 -27.67 3.61
CA GLN A 48 0.80 -26.97 2.42
C GLN A 48 -0.35 -26.50 1.52
N VAL A 49 -1.39 -27.33 1.33
CA VAL A 49 -2.59 -26.95 0.58
C VAL A 49 -3.33 -25.80 1.28
N ILE A 50 -3.51 -25.88 2.61
CA ILE A 50 -4.15 -24.82 3.41
C ILE A 50 -3.35 -23.52 3.37
N PHE A 51 -2.02 -23.59 3.47
CA PHE A 51 -1.15 -22.42 3.40
C PHE A 51 -1.20 -21.78 2.01
N TYR A 52 -1.14 -22.57 0.95
CA TYR A 52 -1.23 -22.10 -0.43
C TYR A 52 -2.61 -21.48 -0.75
N GLU A 53 -3.70 -22.05 -0.25
CA GLU A 53 -5.05 -21.47 -0.37
C GLU A 53 -5.16 -20.12 0.35
N ARG A 54 -4.54 -19.95 1.52
CA ARG A 54 -4.51 -18.67 2.22
C ARG A 54 -3.73 -17.61 1.42
N LEU A 55 -2.62 -17.98 0.79
CA LEU A 55 -1.83 -17.09 -0.07
C LEU A 55 -2.57 -16.66 -1.34
N ARG A 56 -3.54 -17.43 -1.84
CA ARG A 56 -4.43 -17.00 -2.94
C ARG A 56 -5.37 -15.85 -2.57
N HIS A 57 -5.64 -15.64 -1.28
CA HIS A 57 -6.46 -14.52 -0.79
C HIS A 57 -5.64 -13.25 -0.51
N PHE A 58 -4.33 -13.29 -0.80
CA PHE A 58 -3.43 -12.17 -0.55
C PHE A 58 -3.48 -11.15 -1.69
N THR A 59 -4.22 -10.07 -1.50
CA THR A 59 -4.42 -8.99 -2.48
C THR A 59 -3.59 -7.75 -2.18
N TRP A 60 -3.45 -6.84 -3.15
CA TRP A 60 -2.76 -5.56 -2.95
C TRP A 60 -3.31 -4.70 -1.80
N ALA A 61 -4.59 -4.88 -1.44
CA ALA A 61 -5.22 -4.19 -0.32
C ALA A 61 -4.54 -4.43 1.03
N TRP A 62 -3.83 -5.55 1.24
CA TRP A 62 -3.11 -5.83 2.49
C TRP A 62 -2.01 -4.80 2.79
N PHE A 63 -1.48 -4.12 1.78
CA PHE A 63 -0.52 -3.04 1.98
C PHE A 63 -1.10 -1.83 2.74
N THR A 64 -2.42 -1.70 2.80
CA THR A 64 -3.06 -0.67 3.65
C THR A 64 -2.73 -0.83 5.14
N LEU A 65 -2.47 -2.06 5.60
CA LEU A 65 -2.00 -2.33 6.98
C LEU A 65 -0.66 -1.65 7.26
N ILE A 66 0.27 -1.67 6.30
CA ILE A 66 1.59 -1.05 6.40
C ILE A 66 1.44 0.47 6.42
N MET A 67 0.58 1.01 5.54
CA MET A 67 0.29 2.44 5.52
C MET A 67 -0.30 2.92 6.85
N SER A 68 -1.24 2.19 7.44
CA SER A 68 -1.84 2.55 8.72
C SER A 68 -0.84 2.47 9.88
N THR A 69 -0.06 1.40 9.97
CA THR A 69 0.96 1.24 11.02
C THR A 69 2.06 2.30 10.92
N GLY A 70 2.54 2.60 9.72
CA GLY A 70 3.51 3.68 9.50
C GLY A 70 2.92 5.07 9.65
N GLY A 71 1.62 5.24 9.38
CA GLY A 71 0.90 6.48 9.66
C GLY A 71 0.83 6.79 11.16
N ILE A 72 0.64 5.78 12.01
CA ILE A 72 0.70 5.96 13.47
C ILE A 72 2.07 6.50 13.89
N ALA A 73 3.16 5.92 13.38
CA ALA A 73 4.51 6.41 13.67
C ALA A 73 4.71 7.88 13.24
N LEU A 74 4.25 8.28 12.04
CA LEU A 74 4.32 9.67 11.58
C LEU A 74 3.49 10.63 12.45
N LEU A 75 2.30 10.23 12.89
CA LEU A 75 1.45 11.04 13.76
C LEU A 75 2.09 11.25 15.14
N LEU A 76 2.66 10.19 15.72
CA LEU A 76 3.41 10.29 16.97
C LEU A 76 4.60 11.23 16.84
N HIS A 77 5.29 11.21 15.69
CA HIS A 77 6.39 12.14 15.41
C HIS A 77 5.92 13.61 15.32
N GLY A 78 4.79 13.85 14.67
CA GLY A 78 4.24 15.19 14.45
C GLY A 78 3.56 15.82 15.69
N THR A 79 3.45 15.09 16.80
CA THR A 79 2.73 15.53 18.00
C THR A 79 3.51 16.65 18.73
N PRO A 80 2.87 17.78 19.10
CA PRO A 80 3.55 18.93 19.71
C PRO A 80 4.13 18.68 21.11
N HIS A 81 3.45 17.89 21.94
CA HIS A 81 3.85 17.64 23.32
C HIS A 81 4.58 16.30 23.37
N ARG A 82 5.91 16.33 23.24
CA ARG A 82 6.74 15.12 23.16
C ARG A 82 7.36 14.77 24.50
N PHE A 83 7.43 13.47 24.78
CA PHE A 83 8.21 12.89 25.87
C PHE A 83 8.92 11.65 25.33
N ARG A 84 9.98 11.22 26.00
CA ARG A 84 10.85 10.13 25.52
C ARG A 84 10.10 8.83 25.18
N GLY A 85 9.04 8.50 25.94
CA GLY A 85 8.23 7.32 25.66
C GLY A 85 7.49 7.38 24.31
N LEU A 86 7.09 8.58 23.86
CA LEU A 86 6.44 8.77 22.56
C LEU A 86 7.39 8.42 21.40
N ASP A 87 8.67 8.80 21.53
CA ASP A 87 9.70 8.51 20.52
C ASP A 87 10.01 7.01 20.45
N VAL A 88 10.03 6.34 21.60
CA VAL A 88 10.20 4.87 21.67
C VAL A 88 9.03 4.17 21.00
N ILE A 89 7.78 4.56 21.31
CA ILE A 89 6.59 3.97 20.70
C ILE A 89 6.59 4.23 19.18
N GLY A 90 6.92 5.46 18.75
CA GLY A 90 7.07 5.81 17.35
C GLY A 90 8.09 4.93 16.62
N ASN A 91 9.27 4.73 17.21
CA ASN A 91 10.29 3.83 16.68
C ASN A 91 9.82 2.37 16.60
N ILE A 92 9.07 1.87 17.60
CA ILE A 92 8.48 0.53 17.56
C ILE A 92 7.53 0.39 16.36
N PHE A 93 6.63 1.36 16.16
CA PHE A 93 5.73 1.35 15.00
C PHE A 93 6.48 1.48 13.68
N PHE A 94 7.55 2.26 13.61
CA PHE A 94 8.40 2.34 12.42
C PHE A 94 9.05 0.99 12.09
N VAL A 95 9.69 0.33 13.05
CA VAL A 95 10.29 -1.00 12.86
C VAL A 95 9.23 -2.02 12.48
N LEU A 96 8.08 -1.99 13.16
CA LEU A 96 6.94 -2.85 12.83
C LEU A 96 6.46 -2.64 11.39
N THR A 97 6.40 -1.39 10.93
CA THR A 97 6.03 -1.04 9.54
C THR A 97 6.98 -1.69 8.54
N VAL A 98 8.29 -1.62 8.78
CA VAL A 98 9.31 -2.23 7.92
C VAL A 98 9.19 -3.76 7.94
N VAL A 99 9.04 -4.37 9.11
CA VAL A 99 8.89 -5.83 9.25
C VAL A 99 7.62 -6.31 8.53
N LEU A 100 6.49 -5.65 8.74
CA LEU A 100 5.24 -5.98 8.05
C LEU A 100 5.39 -5.82 6.54
N PHE A 101 6.04 -4.76 6.07
CA PHE A 101 6.31 -4.57 4.65
C PHE A 101 7.11 -5.72 4.04
N LEU A 102 8.19 -6.15 4.69
CA LEU A 102 8.99 -7.27 4.21
C LEU A 102 8.20 -8.58 4.22
N LEU A 103 7.37 -8.83 5.23
CA LEU A 103 6.51 -10.01 5.30
C LEU A 103 5.45 -10.03 4.19
N LEU A 104 4.73 -8.93 3.97
CA LEU A 104 3.72 -8.86 2.92
C LEU A 104 4.37 -8.90 1.53
N LEU A 105 5.54 -8.27 1.36
CA LEU A 105 6.31 -8.33 0.12
C LEU A 105 6.75 -9.77 -0.18
N ALA A 106 7.32 -10.48 0.81
CA ALA A 106 7.69 -11.89 0.65
C ALA A 106 6.48 -12.76 0.28
N GLY A 107 5.33 -12.55 0.93
CA GLY A 107 4.07 -13.23 0.60
C GLY A 107 3.61 -12.98 -0.84
N MET A 108 3.67 -11.72 -1.31
CA MET A 108 3.34 -11.36 -2.69
C MET A 108 4.32 -11.93 -3.72
N THR A 109 5.62 -11.86 -3.44
CA THR A 109 6.65 -12.45 -4.30
C THR A 109 6.45 -13.96 -4.40
N PHE A 110 6.12 -14.65 -3.29
CA PHE A 110 5.80 -16.07 -3.30
C PHE A 110 4.54 -16.36 -4.15
N ARG A 111 3.48 -15.56 -4.03
CA ARG A 111 2.27 -15.68 -4.85
C ARG A 111 2.59 -15.58 -6.36
N PHE A 112 3.41 -14.62 -6.77
CA PHE A 112 3.73 -14.40 -8.19
C PHE A 112 4.78 -15.35 -8.76
N THR A 113 5.70 -15.87 -7.94
CA THR A 113 6.65 -16.90 -8.39
C THR A 113 5.98 -18.24 -8.65
N LYS A 114 4.93 -18.58 -7.90
CA LYS A 114 4.13 -19.81 -8.12
C LYS A 114 3.10 -19.69 -9.23
N SER A 115 2.68 -18.48 -9.60
CA SER A 115 1.75 -18.24 -10.70
C SER A 115 2.13 -16.96 -11.45
N HIS A 116 2.88 -17.12 -12.54
CA HIS A 116 3.35 -15.98 -13.35
C HIS A 116 2.20 -15.19 -13.99
N SER A 117 1.07 -15.86 -14.27
CA SER A 117 -0.15 -15.21 -14.74
C SER A 117 -0.91 -14.44 -13.66
N ALA A 118 -0.67 -14.71 -12.37
CA ALA A 118 -1.39 -14.06 -11.27
C ALA A 118 -1.06 -12.57 -11.13
N LEU A 119 0.15 -12.13 -11.48
CA LEU A 119 0.50 -10.70 -11.47
C LEU A 119 -0.33 -9.95 -12.51
N ARG A 120 -0.30 -10.41 -13.76
CA ARG A 120 -1.09 -9.81 -14.84
C ARG A 120 -2.59 -9.88 -14.54
N ALA A 121 -3.07 -11.00 -14.00
CA ALA A 121 -4.47 -11.14 -13.62
C ALA A 121 -4.86 -10.13 -12.52
N SER A 122 -4.03 -9.93 -11.50
CA SER A 122 -4.29 -8.95 -10.44
C SER A 122 -4.32 -7.50 -10.95
N LEU A 123 -3.42 -7.15 -11.87
CA LEU A 123 -3.33 -5.80 -12.45
C LEU A 123 -4.45 -5.50 -13.45
N MET A 124 -5.06 -6.53 -14.04
CA MET A 124 -6.18 -6.38 -14.97
C MET A 124 -7.54 -6.54 -14.28
N HIS A 125 -7.57 -7.00 -13.02
CA HIS A 125 -8.80 -7.16 -12.27
C HIS A 125 -9.38 -5.79 -11.88
N PRO A 126 -10.66 -5.48 -12.18
CA PRO A 126 -11.22 -4.12 -12.07
C PRO A 126 -11.24 -3.57 -10.64
N THR A 127 -11.26 -4.43 -9.61
CA THR A 127 -11.24 -3.99 -8.21
C THR A 127 -9.88 -4.19 -7.53
N GLU A 128 -9.10 -5.21 -7.93
CA GLU A 128 -7.83 -5.52 -7.26
C GLU A 128 -6.71 -4.57 -7.75
N SER A 129 -6.75 -4.22 -9.04
CA SER A 129 -5.81 -3.29 -9.67
C SER A 129 -5.81 -1.89 -9.04
N LEU A 130 -6.98 -1.45 -8.54
CA LEU A 130 -7.13 -0.19 -7.82
C LEU A 130 -6.32 -0.13 -6.52
N PHE A 131 -5.95 -1.29 -5.95
CA PHE A 131 -5.15 -1.37 -4.73
C PHE A 131 -3.65 -1.61 -4.98
N PHE A 132 -3.21 -1.88 -6.22
CA PHE A 132 -1.78 -1.87 -6.55
C PHE A 132 -1.03 -0.61 -6.07
N PRO A 133 -1.59 0.62 -6.14
CA PRO A 133 -0.96 1.82 -5.62
C PRO A 133 -0.58 1.73 -4.14
N CYS A 134 -1.31 0.95 -3.34
CA CYS A 134 -1.03 0.77 -1.92
C CYS A 134 0.37 0.21 -1.66
N PHE A 135 0.92 -0.57 -2.60
CA PHE A 135 2.31 -1.00 -2.53
C PHE A 135 3.28 0.20 -2.56
N LEU A 136 3.13 1.09 -3.53
CA LEU A 136 3.96 2.31 -3.63
C LEU A 136 3.71 3.24 -2.45
N LEU A 137 2.47 3.40 -2.01
CA LEU A 137 2.14 4.21 -0.83
C LEU A 137 2.79 3.68 0.45
N SER A 138 2.96 2.36 0.56
CA SER A 138 3.70 1.76 1.67
C SER A 138 5.18 2.11 1.62
N ILE A 139 5.79 2.12 0.43
CA ILE A 139 7.17 2.59 0.23
C ILE A 139 7.29 4.06 0.65
N ALA A 140 6.39 4.92 0.19
CA ALA A 140 6.37 6.33 0.60
C ALA A 140 6.27 6.48 2.14
N THR A 141 5.40 5.69 2.76
CA THR A 141 5.22 5.69 4.22
C THR A 141 6.52 5.33 4.94
N ILE A 142 7.24 4.31 4.45
CA ILE A 142 8.54 3.90 5.00
C ILE A 142 9.59 4.98 4.80
N LEU A 143 9.66 5.60 3.62
CA LEU A 143 10.59 6.70 3.35
C LEU A 143 10.33 7.90 4.26
N ALA A 144 9.07 8.28 4.46
CA ALA A 144 8.68 9.35 5.37
C ALA A 144 9.08 9.03 6.82
N ASN A 145 8.80 7.81 7.30
CA ASN A 145 9.22 7.40 8.65
C ASN A 145 10.74 7.34 8.79
N THR A 146 11.45 6.90 7.75
CA THR A 146 12.91 6.87 7.72
C THR A 146 13.49 8.29 7.79
N ALA A 147 12.86 9.26 7.12
CA ALA A 147 13.23 10.67 7.24
C ALA A 147 12.98 11.20 8.67
N SER A 148 11.85 10.88 9.28
CA SER A 148 11.48 11.39 10.61
C SER A 148 12.25 10.75 11.77
N TYR A 149 12.43 9.42 11.78
CA TYR A 149 13.03 8.67 12.88
C TYR A 149 14.47 8.22 12.59
N GLY A 150 14.78 7.93 11.32
CA GLY A 150 16.09 7.45 10.90
C GLY A 150 17.13 8.55 10.83
N VAL A 151 16.82 9.68 10.19
CA VAL A 151 17.79 10.78 9.97
C VAL A 151 18.42 11.30 11.26
N PRO A 152 17.66 11.60 12.34
CA PRO A 152 18.27 12.08 13.59
C PRO A 152 19.19 11.05 14.27
N SER A 153 19.03 9.76 13.96
CA SER A 153 19.69 8.65 14.65
C SER A 153 20.80 8.00 13.83
N THR A 154 21.02 8.46 12.60
CA THR A 154 21.88 7.80 11.61
C THR A 154 22.92 8.78 11.04
N GLY A 155 23.99 8.24 10.45
CA GLY A 155 25.04 9.05 9.84
C GLY A 155 24.62 9.85 8.59
N PRO A 156 25.54 10.70 8.07
CA PRO A 156 25.26 11.65 6.97
C PRO A 156 24.95 10.99 5.62
N TRP A 157 25.13 9.67 5.51
CA TRP A 157 24.77 8.90 4.31
C TRP A 157 23.24 8.82 4.11
N LEU A 158 22.45 8.86 5.19
CA LEU A 158 21.01 8.60 5.12
C LEU A 158 20.23 9.72 4.40
N PRO A 159 20.47 11.02 4.65
CA PRO A 159 19.89 12.08 3.84
C PRO A 159 20.21 11.92 2.35
N VAL A 160 21.44 11.53 2.00
CA VAL A 160 21.83 11.29 0.60
C VAL A 160 21.05 10.12 -0.01
N ALA A 161 20.89 9.03 0.73
CA ALA A 161 20.09 7.88 0.29
C ALA A 161 18.61 8.25 0.11
N LEU A 162 18.02 8.99 1.05
CA LEU A 162 16.62 9.46 0.96
C LEU A 162 16.38 10.33 -0.26
N ARG A 163 17.33 11.19 -0.63
CA ARG A 163 17.27 11.99 -1.87
C ARG A 163 17.23 11.11 -3.12
N VAL A 164 18.06 10.07 -3.18
CA VAL A 164 18.04 9.12 -4.32
C VAL A 164 16.72 8.36 -4.35
N CYS A 165 16.27 7.86 -3.21
CA CYS A 165 14.99 7.17 -3.07
C CYS A 165 13.80 8.07 -3.44
N PHE A 166 13.84 9.36 -3.13
CA PHE A 166 12.81 10.33 -3.50
C PHE A 166 12.62 10.42 -5.02
N TRP A 167 13.71 10.57 -5.78
CA TRP A 167 13.63 10.66 -7.24
C TRP A 167 13.24 9.33 -7.89
N LEU A 168 13.76 8.21 -7.38
CA LEU A 168 13.33 6.87 -7.82
C LEU A 168 11.84 6.65 -7.56
N TYR A 169 11.36 7.00 -6.36
CA TYR A 169 9.95 6.92 -6.00
C TYR A 169 9.10 7.79 -6.92
N THR A 170 9.51 9.04 -7.16
CA THR A 170 8.81 9.98 -8.05
C THR A 170 8.65 9.35 -9.43
N ALA A 171 9.74 8.88 -10.04
CA ALA A 171 9.71 8.24 -11.36
C ALA A 171 8.80 7.00 -11.39
N LEU A 172 8.93 6.11 -10.41
CA LEU A 172 8.12 4.88 -10.33
C LEU A 172 6.64 5.19 -10.12
N SER A 173 6.32 6.20 -9.29
CA SER A 173 4.95 6.64 -9.02
C SER A 173 4.28 7.22 -10.27
N THR A 174 5.03 7.98 -11.08
CA THR A 174 4.55 8.55 -12.34
C THR A 174 4.30 7.45 -13.37
N ILE A 175 5.24 6.52 -13.53
CA ILE A 175 5.07 5.36 -14.43
C ILE A 175 3.84 4.55 -13.99
N SER A 176 3.71 4.27 -12.70
CA SER A 176 2.54 3.54 -12.16
C SER A 176 1.24 4.26 -12.47
N ALA A 177 1.15 5.57 -12.23
CA ALA A 177 -0.06 6.34 -12.51
C ALA A 177 -0.44 6.27 -13.99
N VAL A 178 0.52 6.47 -14.90
CA VAL A 178 0.30 6.38 -16.36
C VAL A 178 -0.19 4.99 -16.75
N VAL A 179 0.48 3.94 -16.29
CA VAL A 179 0.11 2.54 -16.61
C VAL A 179 -1.28 2.22 -16.08
N GLN A 180 -1.61 2.63 -14.86
CA GLN A 180 -2.90 2.32 -14.25
C GLN A 180 -4.05 3.06 -14.93
N PHE A 181 -3.91 4.36 -15.20
CA PHE A 181 -4.94 5.07 -15.97
C PHE A 181 -5.09 4.49 -17.39
N PHE A 182 -3.99 4.10 -18.03
CA PHE A 182 -4.05 3.41 -19.32
C PHE A 182 -4.82 2.09 -19.24
N VAL A 183 -4.58 1.26 -18.22
CA VAL A 183 -5.32 0.00 -18.01
C VAL A 183 -6.79 0.27 -17.69
N LEU A 184 -7.09 1.26 -16.86
CA LEU A 184 -8.47 1.61 -16.51
C LEU A 184 -9.25 2.11 -17.73
N PHE A 185 -8.64 2.91 -18.61
CA PHE A 185 -9.30 3.43 -19.80
C PHE A 185 -9.48 2.39 -20.91
N ASN A 186 -8.59 1.39 -21.03
CA ASN A 186 -8.65 0.38 -22.10
C ASN A 186 -9.28 -0.94 -21.69
N GLY A 187 -9.21 -1.32 -20.42
CA GLY A 187 -9.51 -2.69 -19.97
C GLY A 187 -10.71 -2.83 -19.04
N ALA A 188 -11.00 -1.83 -18.20
CA ALA A 188 -11.99 -1.96 -17.13
C ALA A 188 -13.29 -1.24 -17.45
N ARG A 189 -14.41 -1.98 -17.55
CA ARG A 189 -15.74 -1.36 -17.51
C ARG A 189 -16.06 -0.98 -16.07
N LEU A 190 -15.86 0.29 -15.75
CA LEU A 190 -16.16 0.86 -14.44
C LEU A 190 -17.40 1.76 -14.53
N PRO A 191 -18.62 1.22 -14.34
CA PRO A 191 -19.83 2.03 -14.39
C PRO A 191 -19.88 2.99 -13.19
N ILE A 192 -20.35 4.22 -13.41
CA ILE A 192 -20.37 5.30 -12.39
C ILE A 192 -21.17 4.88 -11.14
N HIS A 193 -22.23 4.09 -11.27
CA HIS A 193 -23.00 3.57 -10.13
C HIS A 193 -22.17 2.66 -9.17
N SER A 194 -21.12 2.03 -9.71
CA SER A 194 -20.17 1.21 -8.95
C SER A 194 -18.98 2.00 -8.38
N MET A 195 -19.01 3.33 -8.51
CA MET A 195 -17.90 4.18 -8.12
C MET A 195 -17.63 4.09 -6.62
N THR A 196 -16.34 3.94 -6.30
CA THR A 196 -15.85 3.93 -4.92
C THR A 196 -14.68 4.91 -4.78
N PRO A 197 -14.39 5.42 -3.57
CA PRO A 197 -13.24 6.29 -3.34
C PRO A 197 -11.89 5.67 -3.70
N ALA A 198 -11.81 4.34 -3.79
CA ALA A 198 -10.62 3.63 -4.25
C ALA A 198 -10.20 4.02 -5.68
N TRP A 199 -11.10 4.59 -6.48
CA TRP A 199 -10.79 5.07 -7.83
C TRP A 199 -9.78 6.22 -7.86
N ILE A 200 -9.53 6.89 -6.73
CA ILE A 200 -8.49 7.92 -6.61
C ILE A 200 -7.10 7.30 -6.34
N LEU A 201 -7.03 6.05 -5.87
CA LEU A 201 -5.75 5.42 -5.51
C LEU A 201 -4.70 5.42 -6.63
N PRO A 202 -5.03 5.25 -7.93
CA PRO A 202 -4.03 5.29 -8.99
C PRO A 202 -3.18 6.57 -9.05
N ILE A 203 -3.73 7.74 -8.66
CA ILE A 203 -2.96 8.99 -8.64
C ILE A 203 -2.26 9.26 -7.30
N PHE A 204 -2.67 8.56 -6.22
CA PHE A 204 -2.15 8.80 -4.88
C PHE A 204 -0.62 8.65 -4.75
N PRO A 205 0.04 7.65 -5.35
CA PRO A 205 1.50 7.53 -5.26
C PRO A 205 2.21 8.78 -5.77
N ALA A 206 1.77 9.28 -6.93
CA ALA A 206 2.30 10.49 -7.53
C ALA A 206 2.07 11.68 -6.59
N MET A 207 0.83 11.84 -6.09
CA MET A 207 0.48 12.88 -5.10
C MET A 207 1.39 12.88 -3.86
N LEU A 208 1.69 11.70 -3.30
CA LEU A 208 2.52 11.54 -2.10
C LEU A 208 3.97 12.00 -2.26
N THR A 209 4.44 12.24 -3.49
CA THR A 209 5.69 12.95 -3.76
C THR A 209 5.74 14.31 -3.04
N GLY A 210 4.61 15.03 -2.96
CA GLY A 210 4.54 16.29 -2.21
C GLY A 210 4.74 16.13 -0.71
N THR A 211 4.15 15.09 -0.12
CA THR A 211 4.32 14.79 1.31
C THR A 211 5.75 14.31 1.60
N LEU A 212 6.34 13.52 0.70
CA LEU A 212 7.75 13.11 0.81
C LEU A 212 8.70 14.30 0.69
N ALA A 213 8.43 15.24 -0.22
CA ALA A 213 9.21 16.47 -0.34
C ALA A 213 9.19 17.23 0.99
N ALA A 214 8.00 17.48 1.55
CA ALA A 214 7.83 18.14 2.84
C ALA A 214 8.63 17.47 3.99
N THR A 215 8.75 16.15 3.95
CA THR A 215 9.39 15.38 5.04
C THR A 215 10.90 15.23 4.85
N ILE A 216 11.37 15.11 3.61
CA ILE A 216 12.80 14.83 3.30
C ILE A 216 13.59 16.13 3.15
N MET A 217 13.01 17.18 2.55
CA MET A 217 13.69 18.46 2.29
C MET A 217 14.45 19.05 3.50
N PRO A 218 13.93 19.02 4.74
CA PRO A 218 14.64 19.59 5.90
C PRO A 218 16.02 18.97 6.17
N SER A 219 16.26 17.74 5.68
CA SER A 219 17.54 17.04 5.82
C SER A 219 18.51 17.28 4.65
N GLN A 220 18.09 18.02 3.63
CA GLN A 220 18.84 18.20 2.38
C GLN A 220 19.53 19.55 2.33
N PRO A 221 20.67 19.65 1.62
CA PRO A 221 21.28 20.93 1.34
C PRO A 221 20.39 21.77 0.38
N PRO A 222 20.46 23.11 0.44
CA PRO A 222 19.53 23.99 -0.27
C PRO A 222 19.46 23.82 -1.80
N ASP A 223 20.59 23.45 -2.42
CA ASP A 223 20.71 23.19 -3.86
C ASP A 223 19.89 21.95 -4.29
N GLN A 224 19.66 21.02 -3.37
CA GLN A 224 18.91 19.78 -3.61
C GLN A 224 17.47 19.87 -3.15
N SER A 225 17.20 20.66 -2.10
CA SER A 225 15.85 20.83 -1.57
C SER A 225 14.94 21.62 -2.53
N LEU A 226 15.47 22.57 -3.31
CA LEU A 226 14.66 23.36 -4.25
C LEU A 226 14.07 22.52 -5.40
N PRO A 227 14.83 21.68 -6.12
CA PRO A 227 14.23 20.76 -7.10
C PRO A 227 13.17 19.83 -6.49
N MET A 228 13.39 19.36 -5.26
CA MET A 228 12.42 18.53 -4.54
C MET A 228 11.16 19.31 -4.18
N LEU A 229 11.28 20.59 -3.82
CA LEU A 229 10.15 21.49 -3.60
C LEU A 229 9.32 21.60 -4.88
N VAL A 230 9.94 21.94 -6.01
CA VAL A 230 9.24 22.10 -7.30
C VAL A 230 8.51 20.81 -7.67
N ALA A 231 9.19 19.67 -7.63
CA ALA A 231 8.57 18.37 -7.86
C ALA A 231 7.41 18.12 -6.89
N GLY A 232 7.61 18.37 -5.59
CA GLY A 232 6.59 18.20 -4.57
C GLY A 232 5.34 19.03 -4.83
N VAL A 233 5.47 20.32 -5.17
CA VAL A 233 4.33 21.19 -5.52
C VAL A 233 3.61 20.67 -6.76
N THR A 234 4.36 20.34 -7.81
CA THR A 234 3.79 19.87 -9.09
C THR A 234 2.98 18.60 -8.91
N TYR A 235 3.55 17.59 -8.25
CA TYR A 235 2.91 16.30 -8.07
C TYR A 235 1.76 16.35 -7.05
N GLN A 236 1.89 17.15 -5.97
CA GLN A 236 0.78 17.37 -5.05
C GLN A 236 -0.39 18.06 -5.75
N GLY A 237 -0.12 19.12 -6.51
CA GLY A 237 -1.12 19.86 -7.27
C GLY A 237 -1.82 18.96 -8.29
N LEU A 238 -1.07 18.14 -9.02
CA LEU A 238 -1.62 17.13 -9.94
C LEU A 238 -2.59 16.18 -9.22
N GLY A 239 -2.18 15.60 -8.09
CA GLY A 239 -3.02 14.72 -7.30
C GLY A 239 -4.30 15.39 -6.80
N TRP A 240 -4.18 16.62 -6.32
CA TRP A 240 -5.32 17.41 -5.84
C TRP A 240 -6.32 17.74 -6.95
N ILE A 241 -5.85 18.12 -8.13
CA ILE A 241 -6.71 18.40 -9.30
C ILE A 241 -7.48 17.13 -9.68
N VAL A 242 -6.80 16.00 -9.81
CA VAL A 242 -7.45 14.72 -10.17
C VAL A 242 -8.47 14.31 -9.10
N ALA A 243 -8.14 14.41 -7.82
CA ALA A 243 -9.08 14.12 -6.74
C ALA A 243 -10.32 15.04 -6.77
N SER A 244 -10.12 16.33 -7.04
CA SER A 244 -11.20 17.33 -7.14
C SER A 244 -12.16 17.04 -8.30
N LEU A 245 -11.68 16.44 -9.39
CA LEU A 245 -12.52 15.99 -10.51
C LEU A 245 -13.33 14.72 -10.17
N ILE A 246 -12.79 13.86 -9.30
CA ILE A 246 -13.44 12.60 -8.91
C ILE A 246 -14.48 12.81 -7.81
N TYR A 247 -14.31 13.79 -6.91
CA TYR A 247 -15.23 14.03 -5.80
C TYR A 247 -16.69 14.32 -6.21
N PRO A 248 -17.00 15.17 -7.21
CA PRO A 248 -18.38 15.40 -7.64
C PRO A 248 -19.06 14.12 -8.12
N LEU A 249 -18.33 13.27 -8.85
CA LEU A 249 -18.85 11.97 -9.30
C LEU A 249 -19.16 11.05 -8.11
N TYR A 250 -18.28 11.04 -7.10
CA TYR A 250 -18.48 10.24 -5.89
C TYR A 250 -19.65 10.74 -5.06
N LEU A 251 -19.77 12.06 -4.87
CA LEU A 251 -20.88 12.68 -4.15
C LEU A 251 -22.20 12.47 -4.89
N GLY A 252 -22.22 12.64 -6.21
CA GLY A 252 -23.39 12.36 -7.05
C GLY A 252 -23.85 10.91 -6.92
N ARG A 253 -22.92 9.95 -6.97
CA ARG A 253 -23.23 8.52 -6.74
C ARG A 253 -23.81 8.28 -5.35
N LEU A 254 -23.28 8.92 -4.30
CA LEU A 254 -23.84 8.81 -2.94
C LEU A 254 -25.25 9.42 -2.83
N MET A 255 -25.52 10.52 -3.54
CA MET A 255 -26.84 11.17 -3.54
C MET A 255 -27.89 10.33 -4.28
N GLN A 256 -27.50 9.58 -5.31
CA GLN A 256 -28.40 8.74 -6.10
C GLN A 256 -28.62 7.37 -5.46
N ASP A 257 -27.54 6.67 -5.12
CA ASP A 257 -27.58 5.26 -4.72
C ASP A 257 -27.44 5.06 -3.19
N GLY A 258 -27.18 6.13 -2.44
CA GLY A 258 -26.97 6.09 -1.01
C GLY A 258 -25.63 5.46 -0.59
N LEU A 259 -25.55 5.11 0.70
CA LEU A 259 -24.34 4.51 1.28
C LEU A 259 -24.07 3.11 0.68
N PRO A 260 -22.80 2.77 0.43
CA PRO A 260 -22.45 1.41 0.01
C PRO A 260 -22.75 0.39 1.11
N ALA A 261 -22.65 -0.90 0.74
CA ALA A 261 -22.82 -2.01 1.66
C ALA A 261 -21.94 -1.84 2.92
N PRO A 262 -22.42 -2.23 4.12
CA PRO A 262 -21.71 -2.00 5.39
C PRO A 262 -20.21 -2.37 5.38
N ALA A 263 -19.86 -3.49 4.75
CA ALA A 263 -18.48 -3.96 4.64
C ALA A 263 -17.55 -3.04 3.84
N MET A 264 -18.09 -2.20 2.94
CA MET A 264 -17.32 -1.28 2.10
C MET A 264 -17.22 0.13 2.68
N ARG A 265 -18.01 0.45 3.70
CA ARG A 265 -18.06 1.80 4.31
C ARG A 265 -16.72 2.24 4.91
N PRO A 266 -15.89 1.39 5.53
CA PRO A 266 -14.56 1.80 5.97
C PRO A 266 -13.69 2.34 4.81
N GLY A 267 -13.86 1.81 3.60
CA GLY A 267 -13.16 2.30 2.40
C GLY A 267 -13.55 3.73 2.00
N MET A 268 -14.64 4.28 2.54
CA MET A 268 -15.05 5.66 2.27
C MET A 268 -14.05 6.68 2.84
N PHE A 269 -13.30 6.33 3.89
CA PHE A 269 -12.28 7.20 4.49
C PHE A 269 -11.09 7.49 3.55
N ILE A 270 -10.93 6.73 2.46
CA ILE A 270 -9.94 7.03 1.41
C ILE A 270 -10.16 8.45 0.86
N ALA A 271 -11.41 8.91 0.78
CA ALA A 271 -11.75 10.25 0.30
C ALA A 271 -11.24 11.39 1.20
N VAL A 272 -10.84 11.13 2.44
CA VAL A 272 -10.21 12.14 3.31
C VAL A 272 -8.76 12.40 2.90
N GLY A 273 -8.11 11.40 2.30
CA GLY A 273 -6.70 11.41 1.96
C GLY A 273 -6.24 12.64 1.16
N PRO A 274 -6.83 12.96 0.00
CA PRO A 274 -6.31 14.02 -0.86
C PRO A 274 -6.29 15.39 -0.19
N ALA A 275 -7.34 15.74 0.55
CA ALA A 275 -7.38 17.02 1.27
C ALA A 275 -6.36 17.06 2.42
N GLY A 276 -6.30 16.00 3.22
CA GLY A 276 -5.37 15.89 4.35
C GLY A 276 -3.90 15.94 3.91
N TYR A 277 -3.52 15.12 2.92
CA TYR A 277 -2.16 15.11 2.39
C TYR A 277 -1.79 16.44 1.75
N THR A 278 -2.70 17.08 1.01
CA THR A 278 -2.44 18.38 0.39
C THR A 278 -2.16 19.47 1.43
N ALA A 279 -2.95 19.52 2.50
CA ALA A 279 -2.72 20.47 3.58
C ALA A 279 -1.36 20.23 4.26
N VAL A 280 -1.06 18.98 4.62
CA VAL A 280 0.20 18.61 5.28
C VAL A 280 1.40 18.87 4.38
N SER A 281 1.33 18.53 3.10
CA SER A 281 2.43 18.72 2.17
C SER A 281 2.73 20.19 1.90
N ILE A 282 1.71 21.03 1.69
CA ILE A 282 1.92 22.45 1.41
C ILE A 282 2.52 23.14 2.63
N ILE A 283 1.94 22.92 3.81
CA ILE A 283 2.44 23.50 5.06
C ILE A 283 3.86 22.99 5.37
N GLY A 284 4.10 21.69 5.20
CA GLY A 284 5.40 21.08 5.46
C GLY A 284 6.48 21.56 4.50
N MET A 285 6.19 21.59 3.20
CA MET A 285 7.11 22.14 2.20
C MET A 285 7.40 23.61 2.46
N ALA A 286 6.39 24.42 2.82
CA ALA A 286 6.58 25.83 3.14
C ALA A 286 7.54 26.06 4.30
N ARG A 287 7.42 25.23 5.36
CA ARG A 287 8.33 25.27 6.52
C ARG A 287 9.73 24.78 6.19
N ALA A 288 9.88 23.95 5.16
CA ALA A 288 11.14 23.39 4.71
C ALA A 288 11.85 24.24 3.64
N ILE A 289 11.28 25.39 3.24
CA ILE A 289 11.93 26.31 2.29
C ILE A 289 13.21 26.87 2.92
N PRO A 290 14.37 26.76 2.25
CA PRO A 290 15.60 27.38 2.74
C PRO A 290 15.49 28.91 2.64
N SER A 291 15.34 29.59 3.78
CA SER A 291 15.12 31.04 3.84
C SER A 291 16.32 31.86 3.38
N GLU A 292 17.52 31.29 3.40
CA GLU A 292 18.77 31.98 3.09
C GLU A 292 19.33 31.63 1.70
N TYR A 293 18.55 30.93 0.86
CA TYR A 293 19.04 30.45 -0.44
C TYR A 293 18.25 31.00 -1.63
N GLY A 294 18.96 31.48 -2.65
CA GLY A 294 18.42 31.89 -3.94
C GLY A 294 17.32 32.95 -3.83
N TYR A 295 16.19 32.71 -4.49
CA TYR A 295 15.04 33.62 -4.52
C TYR A 295 14.48 33.94 -3.11
N PHE A 296 14.51 32.98 -2.19
CA PHE A 296 13.96 33.15 -0.85
C PHE A 296 14.86 33.98 0.09
N ALA A 297 16.17 34.03 -0.19
CA ALA A 297 17.08 34.95 0.47
C ALA A 297 16.76 36.42 0.12
N THR A 298 16.43 36.66 -1.15
CA THR A 298 16.10 37.99 -1.66
C THR A 298 14.68 38.43 -1.25
N PHE A 299 13.74 37.49 -1.15
CA PHE A 299 12.34 37.75 -0.82
C PHE A 299 11.86 36.88 0.35
N PRO A 300 12.17 37.24 1.61
CA PRO A 300 11.85 36.43 2.79
C PRO A 300 10.34 36.28 3.05
N LEU A 301 9.52 37.21 2.52
CA LEU A 301 8.06 37.12 2.56
C LEU A 301 7.50 36.03 1.62
N ALA A 302 8.24 35.60 0.60
CA ALA A 302 7.75 34.61 -0.36
C ALA A 302 7.50 33.24 0.29
N ALA A 303 8.31 32.84 1.27
CA ALA A 303 8.08 31.62 2.05
C ALA A 303 6.80 31.72 2.90
N GLN A 304 6.48 32.91 3.43
CA GLN A 304 5.27 33.16 4.22
C GLN A 304 4.00 33.19 3.36
N VAL A 305 4.09 33.71 2.13
CA VAL A 305 2.99 33.67 1.15
C VAL A 305 2.71 32.23 0.71
N TYR A 306 3.75 31.41 0.55
CA TYR A 306 3.60 30.01 0.15
C TYR A 306 2.97 29.12 1.26
N GLY A 307 3.31 29.34 2.53
CA GLY A 307 2.79 28.55 3.67
C GLY A 307 1.58 29.13 4.41
N GLY A 308 1.20 30.38 4.08
CA GLY A 308 0.31 31.19 4.92
C GLY A 308 0.99 31.62 6.23
N THR A 309 0.50 32.70 6.83
CA THR A 309 0.93 33.28 8.12
C THR A 309 0.76 32.36 9.35
N LEU A 310 0.46 31.07 9.15
CA LEU A 310 0.30 30.05 10.19
C LEU A 310 1.60 29.58 10.83
N GLY A 311 2.76 30.04 10.35
CA GLY A 311 4.08 29.67 10.86
C GLY A 311 4.53 30.37 12.16
N ARG A 312 3.85 31.43 12.61
CA ARG A 312 4.27 32.23 13.79
C ARG A 312 3.43 32.03 15.06
N LEU A 313 2.49 31.06 15.09
CA LEU A 313 1.63 30.81 16.25
C LEU A 313 2.13 29.66 17.16
N ARG A 314 3.45 29.48 17.29
CA ARG A 314 4.04 28.66 18.36
C ARG A 314 5.25 29.35 18.95
#